data_AF-A0A0H4PKV3-F1
#
_entry.id   AF-A0A0H4PKV3-F1
#
_cell.length_a   1.000
_cell.length_b   1.000
_cell.length_c   1.000
_cell.angle_alpha   90.00
_cell.angle_beta   90.00
_cell.angle_gamma   90.00
#
_symmetry.space_group_name_H-M   'P 1'
#
loop_
_entity.id
_entity.type
_entity.pdbx_description
1 polymer ?
#
loop_
_entity_poly.entity_id
_entity_poly.type
_entity_poly.pdbx_seq_one_letter_code
_entity_poly.pdbx_strand_id
1 'polypeptide(L)'
;MVTIGSCFSEVVGERLTHSKFNTLTNPFGTTFNPHSIFSLLLNSLESKPADPELYLNRHDNFFHYQLHSSFNGSSIKDLSDKIENTKIKVKESLEKATHLFITFGTAFVYRLIENERIVANCHKQAQRNFSKSILGLEEMRYSFNEFYQKLIAVNPNIQLVLTVSPVRHIKDGIPENQLSKSLLNVFCHQIVSKYPTIYYFPAYEIMMDDLRDYRFYKEDMIHPNSMAEDYIWNEFSGAFFDSETIDLIQHIDQIQKNLSHRPFNPQSQAHYQFLCKLQELISLMPAELDFTNEKQAISDQLKLF
;
A
#
# COMPACT_ATOMS: atom_id res chain seq x y z
N MET A 1 0.37 11.38 2.28
CA MET A 1 -0.53 10.41 1.61
C MET A 1 -0.56 9.13 2.43
N VAL A 2 -1.63 8.36 2.32
CA VAL A 2 -1.73 7.03 2.94
C VAL A 2 -2.08 6.01 1.85
N THR A 3 -1.38 4.89 1.81
CA THR A 3 -1.75 3.75 0.95
C THR A 3 -1.98 2.53 1.82
N ILE A 4 -3.06 1.79 1.55
CA ILE A 4 -3.38 0.56 2.27
C ILE A 4 -4.02 -0.46 1.33
N GLY A 5 -3.78 -1.74 1.57
CA GLY A 5 -4.43 -2.82 0.83
C GLY A 5 -3.49 -3.96 0.46
N SER A 6 -3.67 -4.48 -0.76
CA SER A 6 -2.86 -5.58 -1.30
C SER A 6 -1.36 -5.24 -1.38
N CYS A 7 -0.53 -6.20 -1.78
CA CYS A 7 0.89 -5.95 -2.10
C CYS A 7 1.09 -4.89 -3.19
N PHE A 8 0.11 -4.64 -4.06
CA PHE A 8 0.20 -3.54 -5.02
C PHE A 8 0.16 -2.15 -4.34
N SER A 9 -0.44 -2.01 -3.15
CA SER A 9 -0.33 -0.77 -2.36
C SER A 9 1.09 -0.50 -1.87
N GLU A 10 1.89 -1.55 -1.66
CA GLU A 10 3.32 -1.40 -1.35
C GLU A 10 4.08 -0.88 -2.57
N VAL A 11 3.86 -1.44 -3.76
CA VAL A 11 4.47 -0.96 -5.01
C VAL A 11 4.18 0.53 -5.24
N VAL A 12 2.91 0.95 -5.13
CA VAL A 12 2.53 2.36 -5.28
C VAL A 12 3.11 3.23 -4.16
N GLY A 13 3.08 2.74 -2.92
CA GLY A 13 3.62 3.48 -1.77
C GLY A 13 5.13 3.68 -1.86
N GLU A 14 5.87 2.67 -2.33
CA GLU A 14 7.31 2.74 -2.59
C GLU A 14 7.62 3.77 -3.69
N ARG A 15 6.86 3.78 -4.79
CA ARG A 15 7.00 4.81 -5.85
C ARG A 15 6.73 6.21 -5.32
N LEU A 16 5.66 6.42 -4.55
CA LEU A 16 5.37 7.71 -3.92
C LEU A 16 6.50 8.16 -2.98
N THR A 17 7.05 7.24 -2.20
CA THR A 17 8.14 7.52 -1.25
C THR A 17 9.44 7.84 -1.99
N HIS A 18 9.75 7.08 -3.05
CA HIS A 18 10.87 7.33 -3.97
C HIS A 18 10.78 8.75 -4.54
N SER A 19 9.60 9.13 -5.02
CA SER A 19 9.23 10.46 -5.50
C SER A 19 9.09 11.53 -4.41
N LYS A 20 9.58 11.28 -3.18
CA LYS A 20 9.63 12.23 -2.05
C LYS A 20 8.27 12.68 -1.48
N PHE A 21 7.18 12.00 -1.82
CA PHE A 21 5.91 12.22 -1.12
C PHE A 21 5.97 11.64 0.29
N ASN A 22 5.54 12.43 1.28
CA ASN A 22 5.34 11.93 2.65
C ASN A 22 4.21 10.90 2.66
N THR A 23 4.55 9.61 2.72
CA THR A 23 3.62 8.50 2.49
C THR A 23 3.68 7.47 3.61
N LEU A 24 2.52 7.13 4.16
CA LEU A 24 2.36 5.98 5.05
C LEU A 24 1.83 4.79 4.26
N THR A 25 2.66 3.76 4.09
CA THR A 25 2.37 2.60 3.23
C THR A 25 2.08 1.35 4.06
N ASN A 26 0.93 0.70 3.83
CA ASN A 26 0.51 -0.57 4.45
C ASN A 26 0.93 -0.69 5.93
N PRO A 27 0.49 0.22 6.82
CA PRO A 27 0.99 0.32 8.20
C PRO A 27 0.75 -0.95 9.04
N PHE A 28 -0.25 -1.76 8.67
CA PHE A 28 -0.58 -3.04 9.30
C PHE A 28 -0.09 -4.27 8.49
N GLY A 29 0.72 -4.04 7.45
CA GLY A 29 1.06 -5.00 6.41
C GLY A 29 -0.06 -5.22 5.38
N THR A 30 0.21 -6.07 4.37
CA THR A 30 -0.76 -6.34 3.30
C THR A 30 -2.08 -6.90 3.83
N THR A 31 -3.18 -6.31 3.38
CA THR A 31 -4.55 -6.71 3.73
C THR A 31 -5.42 -6.62 2.47
N PHE A 32 -6.12 -7.69 2.11
CA PHE A 32 -6.67 -7.79 0.75
C PHE A 32 -8.16 -7.46 0.61
N ASN A 33 -8.97 -7.79 1.61
CA ASN A 33 -10.42 -7.70 1.47
C ASN A 33 -10.98 -6.37 2.04
N PRO A 34 -12.06 -5.83 1.46
CA PRO A 34 -12.63 -4.56 1.89
C PRO A 34 -12.97 -4.49 3.39
N HIS A 35 -13.59 -5.54 3.94
CA HIS A 35 -14.00 -5.55 5.34
C HIS A 35 -12.81 -5.38 6.30
N SER A 36 -11.75 -6.18 6.13
CA SER A 36 -10.55 -6.08 6.97
C SER A 36 -9.86 -4.72 6.83
N ILE A 37 -9.74 -4.18 5.61
CA ILE A 37 -9.13 -2.86 5.39
C ILE A 37 -9.94 -1.76 6.11
N PHE A 38 -11.25 -1.71 5.89
CA PHE A 38 -12.11 -0.69 6.51
C PHE A 38 -12.15 -0.84 8.04
N SER A 39 -12.16 -2.07 8.57
CA SER A 39 -12.10 -2.30 10.00
C SER A 39 -10.80 -1.77 10.62
N LEU A 40 -9.65 -1.97 9.96
CA LEU A 40 -8.36 -1.44 10.48
C LEU A 40 -8.34 0.09 10.49
N LEU A 41 -8.83 0.72 9.43
CA LEU A 41 -8.91 2.18 9.33
C LEU A 41 -9.90 2.76 10.36
N LEU A 42 -11.11 2.20 10.43
CA LEU A 42 -12.14 2.62 11.38
C LEU A 42 -11.67 2.47 12.83
N ASN A 43 -11.12 1.30 13.19
CA ASN A 43 -10.59 1.06 14.53
C ASN A 43 -9.46 2.05 14.89
N SER A 44 -8.67 2.48 13.91
CA SER A 44 -7.63 3.51 14.11
C SER A 44 -8.25 4.88 14.38
N LEU A 45 -9.23 5.30 13.58
CA LEU A 45 -9.92 6.59 13.74
C LEU A 45 -10.73 6.69 15.04
N GLU A 46 -11.29 5.57 15.50
CA GLU A 46 -12.05 5.47 16.75
C GLU A 46 -11.18 5.20 17.98
N SER A 47 -9.88 4.94 17.78
CA SER A 47 -8.98 4.51 18.87
C SER A 47 -9.52 3.26 19.60
N LYS A 48 -10.15 2.36 18.86
CA LYS A 48 -10.76 1.13 19.40
C LYS A 48 -9.65 0.12 19.75
N PRO A 49 -9.67 -0.52 20.94
CA PRO A 49 -8.67 -1.52 21.30
C PRO A 49 -8.73 -2.75 20.39
N ALA A 50 -7.60 -3.46 20.28
CA ALA A 50 -7.56 -4.74 19.58
C ALA A 50 -8.44 -5.78 20.29
N ASP A 51 -9.08 -6.67 19.53
CA ASP A 51 -9.97 -7.68 20.09
C ASP A 51 -9.14 -8.76 20.83
N PRO A 52 -9.29 -8.92 22.16
CA PRO A 52 -8.50 -9.87 22.94
C PRO A 52 -8.72 -11.33 22.50
N GLU A 53 -9.86 -11.66 21.89
CA GLU A 53 -10.17 -13.02 21.42
C GLU A 53 -9.45 -13.37 20.11
N LEU A 54 -8.86 -12.38 19.43
CA LEU A 54 -8.22 -12.57 18.12
C LEU A 54 -6.70 -12.71 18.20
N TYR A 55 -6.13 -12.72 19.41
CA TYR A 55 -4.73 -13.07 19.63
C TYR A 55 -4.51 -14.57 19.51
N LEU A 56 -3.38 -14.95 18.94
CA LEU A 56 -2.94 -16.33 18.86
C LEU A 56 -1.43 -16.45 19.06
N ASN A 57 -0.99 -17.63 19.49
CA ASN A 57 0.42 -17.99 19.57
C ASN A 57 0.75 -19.03 18.50
N ARG A 58 1.89 -18.86 17.82
CA ARG A 58 2.48 -19.86 16.92
C ARG A 58 4.00 -19.76 16.94
N HIS A 59 4.68 -20.87 17.24
CA HIS A 59 6.15 -20.96 17.25
C HIS A 59 6.80 -19.82 18.06
N ASP A 60 6.36 -19.66 19.32
CA ASP A 60 6.85 -18.66 20.27
C ASP A 60 6.67 -17.19 19.85
N ASN A 61 5.89 -16.95 18.80
CA ASN A 61 5.49 -15.62 18.37
C ASN A 61 3.98 -15.42 18.54
N PHE A 62 3.60 -14.19 18.82
CA PHE A 62 2.21 -13.78 18.97
C PHE A 62 1.75 -13.05 17.71
N PHE A 63 0.55 -13.38 17.26
CA PHE A 63 -0.10 -12.80 16.10
C PHE A 63 -1.50 -12.34 16.46
N HIS A 64 -2.10 -11.56 15.59
CA HIS A 64 -3.50 -11.15 15.67
C HIS A 64 -4.20 -11.47 14.35
N TYR A 65 -5.36 -12.11 14.39
CA TYR A 65 -6.05 -12.57 13.17
C TYR A 65 -6.45 -11.45 12.20
N GLN A 66 -6.60 -10.21 12.68
CA GLN A 66 -6.90 -9.04 11.84
C GLN A 66 -5.66 -8.40 11.19
N LEU A 67 -4.45 -8.91 11.43
CA LEU A 67 -3.20 -8.29 10.96
C LEU A 67 -2.39 -9.25 10.09
N HIS A 68 -1.53 -8.68 9.24
CA HIS A 68 -0.62 -9.45 8.40
C HIS A 68 0.41 -10.22 9.23
N SER A 69 0.95 -11.32 8.72
CA SER A 69 1.91 -12.16 9.46
C SER A 69 3.25 -11.47 9.76
N SER A 70 3.61 -10.43 9.01
CA SER A 70 4.78 -9.59 9.36
C SER A 70 4.54 -8.76 10.62
N PHE A 71 3.29 -8.55 11.02
CA PHE A 71 2.90 -7.79 12.19
C PHE A 71 2.73 -8.76 13.38
N ASN A 72 3.84 -9.06 14.05
CA ASN A 72 3.89 -10.00 15.18
C ASN A 72 4.70 -9.42 16.37
N GLY A 73 4.61 -10.11 17.51
CA GLY A 73 5.31 -9.73 18.72
C GLY A 73 5.82 -10.92 19.53
N SER A 74 6.79 -10.65 20.41
CA SER A 74 7.35 -11.66 21.32
C SER A 74 6.45 -11.96 22.51
N SER A 75 5.45 -11.11 22.77
CA SER A 75 4.41 -11.30 23.78
C SER A 75 3.12 -10.62 23.33
N ILE A 76 1.99 -10.96 23.97
CA ILE A 76 0.72 -10.24 23.76
C ILE A 76 0.87 -8.75 24.04
N LYS A 77 1.62 -8.38 25.08
CA LYS A 77 1.87 -6.98 25.43
C LYS A 77 2.65 -6.25 24.32
N ASP A 78 3.77 -6.84 23.87
CA ASP A 78 4.57 -6.29 22.77
C ASP A 78 3.72 -6.10 21.50
N LEU A 79 2.93 -7.11 21.13
CA LEU A 79 2.04 -7.00 19.98
C LEU A 79 0.95 -5.93 20.18
N SER A 80 0.29 -5.90 21.34
CA SER A 80 -0.73 -4.90 21.66
C SER A 80 -0.18 -3.47 21.61
N ASP A 81 1.00 -3.24 22.17
CA ASP A 81 1.67 -1.94 22.15
C ASP A 81 2.02 -1.53 20.71
N LYS A 82 2.50 -2.46 19.88
CA LYS A 82 2.73 -2.23 18.44
C LYS A 82 1.44 -1.86 17.71
N ILE A 83 0.34 -2.57 17.97
CA ILE A 83 -0.97 -2.30 17.36
C ILE A 83 -1.43 -0.89 17.74
N GLU A 84 -1.37 -0.53 19.03
CA GLU A 84 -1.81 0.78 19.51
C GLU A 84 -0.99 1.91 18.89
N ASN A 85 0.34 1.80 18.91
CA ASN A 85 1.23 2.79 18.31
C ASN A 85 0.99 2.95 16.80
N THR A 86 0.67 1.86 16.10
CA THR A 86 0.37 1.89 14.66
C THR A 86 -0.98 2.56 14.40
N LYS A 87 -2.02 2.28 15.18
CA LYS A 87 -3.32 2.96 15.08
C LYS A 87 -3.19 4.46 15.31
N ILE A 88 -2.39 4.88 16.29
CA ILE A 88 -2.11 6.30 16.55
C ILE A 88 -1.48 6.94 15.31
N LYS A 89 -0.43 6.34 14.75
CA LYS A 89 0.22 6.84 13.52
C LYS A 89 -0.75 6.92 12.34
N VAL A 90 -1.62 5.92 12.17
CA VAL A 90 -2.63 5.90 11.10
C VAL A 90 -3.63 7.02 11.29
N LYS A 91 -4.15 7.20 12.50
CA LYS A 91 -5.09 8.28 12.81
C LYS A 91 -4.49 9.65 12.53
N GLU A 92 -3.29 9.93 13.06
CA GLU A 92 -2.57 11.19 12.83
C GLU A 92 -2.27 11.43 11.34
N SER A 93 -1.98 10.36 10.60
CA SER A 93 -1.73 10.45 9.15
C SER A 93 -3.03 10.74 8.39
N LEU A 94 -4.14 10.09 8.73
CA LEU A 94 -5.44 10.32 8.09
C LEU A 94 -6.00 11.72 8.39
N GLU A 95 -5.74 12.27 9.57
CA GLU A 95 -6.11 13.65 9.95
C GLU A 95 -5.44 14.71 9.06
N LYS A 96 -4.24 14.42 8.53
CA LYS A 96 -3.42 15.38 7.76
C LYS A 96 -3.28 15.02 6.28
N ALA A 97 -3.63 13.79 5.91
CA ALA A 97 -3.44 13.31 4.55
C ALA A 97 -4.31 14.07 3.56
N THR A 98 -3.72 14.40 2.42
CA THR A 98 -4.46 14.92 1.26
C THR A 98 -5.15 13.79 0.49
N HIS A 99 -4.53 12.61 0.46
CA HIS A 99 -5.01 11.45 -0.30
C HIS A 99 -4.91 10.15 0.51
N LEU A 100 -5.92 9.31 0.37
CA LEU A 100 -5.95 7.92 0.81
C LEU A 100 -6.19 7.01 -0.40
N PHE A 101 -5.27 6.08 -0.65
CA PHE A 101 -5.38 5.07 -1.69
C PHE A 101 -5.70 3.71 -1.05
N ILE A 102 -6.79 3.08 -1.50
CA ILE A 102 -7.20 1.75 -1.03
C ILE A 102 -7.19 0.76 -2.19
N THR A 103 -6.34 -0.25 -2.09
CA THR A 103 -6.21 -1.30 -3.12
C THR A 103 -6.80 -2.62 -2.64
N PHE A 104 -7.92 -3.04 -3.22
CA PHE A 104 -8.56 -4.31 -2.90
C PHE A 104 -7.92 -5.47 -3.67
N GLY A 105 -7.53 -6.52 -2.97
CA GLY A 105 -6.99 -7.75 -3.56
C GLY A 105 -8.08 -8.76 -3.91
N THR A 106 -8.95 -9.08 -2.94
CA THR A 106 -9.97 -10.14 -3.09
C THR A 106 -11.24 -9.82 -2.28
N ALA A 107 -12.40 -10.28 -2.77
CA ALA A 107 -13.66 -10.27 -2.04
C ALA A 107 -13.83 -11.52 -1.15
N PHE A 108 -12.95 -12.51 -1.27
CA PHE A 108 -12.97 -13.67 -0.37
C PHE A 108 -12.47 -13.32 1.02
N VAL A 109 -13.16 -13.86 2.02
CA VAL A 109 -12.81 -13.77 3.43
C VAL A 109 -12.78 -15.15 4.07
N TYR A 110 -12.00 -15.24 5.14
CA TYR A 110 -12.05 -16.35 6.07
C TYR A 110 -12.68 -15.86 7.37
N ARG A 111 -13.53 -16.67 7.97
CA ARG A 111 -14.15 -16.43 9.28
C ARG A 111 -13.73 -17.53 10.23
N LEU A 112 -13.38 -17.17 11.47
CA LEU A 112 -13.22 -18.16 12.53
C LEU A 112 -14.57 -18.84 12.77
N ILE A 113 -14.59 -20.17 12.82
CA ILE A 113 -15.84 -20.91 13.07
C ILE A 113 -16.33 -20.69 14.51
N GLU A 114 -15.41 -20.49 15.46
CA GLU A 114 -15.72 -20.35 16.88
C GLU A 114 -16.57 -19.10 17.20
N ASN A 115 -16.29 -17.98 16.55
CA ASN A 115 -16.94 -16.69 16.85
C ASN A 115 -17.35 -15.88 15.60
N GLU A 116 -17.32 -16.49 14.42
CA GLU A 116 -17.71 -15.93 13.12
C GLU A 116 -16.96 -14.66 12.69
N ARG A 117 -15.88 -14.29 13.40
CA ARG A 117 -15.08 -13.10 13.12
C ARG A 117 -14.32 -13.26 11.80
N ILE A 118 -14.42 -12.26 10.92
CA ILE A 118 -13.57 -12.18 9.73
C ILE A 118 -12.12 -11.96 10.15
N VAL A 119 -11.22 -12.72 9.54
CA VAL A 119 -9.78 -12.61 9.74
C VAL A 119 -9.11 -12.06 8.48
N ALA A 120 -8.07 -11.24 8.66
CA ALA A 120 -7.23 -10.76 7.57
C ALA A 120 -6.19 -11.80 7.17
N ASN A 121 -5.74 -12.64 8.12
CA ASN A 121 -4.74 -13.68 7.89
C ASN A 121 -5.01 -14.89 8.77
N CYS A 122 -5.01 -16.10 8.19
CA CYS A 122 -5.21 -17.35 8.94
C CYS A 122 -3.94 -17.83 9.68
N HIS A 123 -2.81 -17.14 9.52
CA HIS A 123 -1.53 -17.39 10.20
C HIS A 123 -1.02 -18.84 10.13
N LYS A 124 -1.30 -19.52 9.01
CA LYS A 124 -0.99 -20.95 8.78
C LYS A 124 -1.60 -21.91 9.82
N GLN A 125 -2.69 -21.49 10.47
CA GLN A 125 -3.50 -22.35 11.34
C GLN A 125 -4.27 -23.40 10.52
N ALA A 126 -4.79 -24.42 11.20
CA ALA A 126 -5.53 -25.50 10.54
C ALA A 126 -6.77 -24.97 9.82
N GLN A 127 -6.96 -25.35 8.55
CA GLN A 127 -8.08 -24.87 7.73
C GLN A 127 -9.45 -25.16 8.35
N ARG A 128 -9.59 -26.27 9.10
CA ARG A 128 -10.81 -26.64 9.83
C ARG A 128 -11.29 -25.61 10.86
N ASN A 129 -10.45 -24.63 11.23
CA ASN A 129 -10.81 -23.57 12.16
C ASN A 129 -11.53 -22.41 11.43
N PHE A 130 -11.55 -22.42 10.10
CA PHE A 130 -12.06 -21.32 9.29
C PHE A 130 -13.14 -21.78 8.31
N SER A 131 -14.16 -20.96 8.15
CA SER A 131 -15.08 -21.03 7.01
C SER A 131 -14.65 -19.97 5.99
N LYS A 132 -14.66 -20.35 4.71
CA LYS A 132 -14.37 -19.44 3.60
C LYS A 132 -15.68 -18.98 2.97
N SER A 133 -15.83 -17.69 2.76
CA SER A 133 -17.00 -17.10 2.09
C SER A 133 -16.56 -15.93 1.21
N ILE A 134 -17.45 -15.49 0.32
CA ILE A 134 -17.26 -14.28 -0.48
C ILE A 134 -18.11 -13.16 0.11
N LEU A 135 -17.54 -11.96 0.22
CA LEU A 135 -18.26 -10.79 0.71
C LEU A 135 -19.36 -10.41 -0.28
N GLY A 136 -20.56 -10.18 0.24
CA GLY A 136 -21.65 -9.60 -0.54
C GLY A 136 -21.46 -8.10 -0.75
N LEU A 137 -22.08 -7.54 -1.79
CA LEU A 137 -22.04 -6.10 -2.06
C LEU A 137 -22.59 -5.28 -0.87
N GLU A 138 -23.68 -5.74 -0.25
CA GLU A 138 -24.26 -5.09 0.95
C GLU A 138 -23.26 -5.01 2.10
N GLU A 139 -22.57 -6.10 2.40
CA GLU A 139 -21.59 -6.18 3.49
C GLU A 139 -20.41 -5.24 3.24
N MET A 140 -19.89 -5.21 2.01
CA MET A 140 -18.81 -4.29 1.62
C MET A 140 -19.25 -2.82 1.73
N ARG A 141 -20.47 -2.48 1.29
CA ARG A 141 -21.00 -1.12 1.40
C ARG A 141 -21.29 -0.70 2.83
N TYR A 142 -21.78 -1.62 3.66
CA TYR A 142 -21.97 -1.35 5.09
C TYR A 142 -20.63 -1.01 5.75
N SER A 143 -19.63 -1.88 5.61
CA SER A 143 -18.28 -1.63 6.16
C SER A 143 -17.65 -0.34 5.63
N PHE A 144 -17.84 -0.04 4.34
CA PHE A 144 -17.38 1.22 3.75
C PHE A 144 -18.06 2.44 4.36
N ASN A 145 -19.39 2.43 4.50
CA ASN A 145 -20.13 3.59 5.00
C ASN A 145 -19.73 3.94 6.45
N GLU A 146 -19.58 2.94 7.31
CA GLU A 146 -19.12 3.12 8.70
C GLU A 146 -17.75 3.80 8.75
N PHE A 147 -16.79 3.27 7.98
CA PHE A 147 -15.46 3.85 7.83
C PHE A 147 -15.51 5.26 7.26
N TYR A 148 -16.24 5.46 6.16
CA TYR A 148 -16.24 6.70 5.39
C TYR A 148 -16.87 7.86 6.17
N GLN A 149 -17.96 7.62 6.90
CA GLN A 149 -18.55 8.62 7.79
C GLN A 149 -17.54 9.11 8.83
N LYS A 150 -16.80 8.19 9.45
CA LYS A 150 -15.78 8.55 10.42
C LYS A 150 -14.61 9.29 9.79
N LEU A 151 -14.16 8.86 8.60
CA LEU A 151 -13.06 9.50 7.87
C LEU A 151 -13.39 10.96 7.56
N ILE A 152 -14.53 11.21 6.92
CA ILE A 152 -14.91 12.57 6.50
C ILE A 152 -15.21 13.48 7.69
N ALA A 153 -15.69 12.93 8.81
CA ALA A 153 -15.84 13.71 10.05
C ALA A 153 -14.49 14.20 10.62
N VAL A 154 -13.41 13.44 10.39
CA VAL A 154 -12.05 13.76 10.87
C VAL A 154 -11.27 14.60 9.87
N ASN A 155 -11.37 14.28 8.58
CA ASN A 155 -10.70 15.02 7.50
C ASN A 155 -11.66 15.18 6.30
N PRO A 156 -12.45 16.27 6.26
CA PRO A 156 -13.44 16.50 5.20
C PRO A 156 -12.84 16.71 3.80
N ASN A 157 -11.55 17.06 3.72
CA ASN A 157 -10.89 17.44 2.47
C ASN A 157 -10.10 16.29 1.84
N ILE A 158 -9.99 15.14 2.53
CA ILE A 158 -9.24 14.00 2.02
C ILE A 158 -9.84 13.46 0.73
N GLN A 159 -9.00 13.26 -0.28
CA GLN A 159 -9.37 12.61 -1.52
C GLN A 159 -9.21 11.11 -1.37
N LEU A 160 -10.28 10.35 -1.61
CA LEU A 160 -10.25 8.90 -1.57
C LEU A 160 -10.13 8.33 -2.98
N VAL A 161 -9.17 7.44 -3.17
CA VAL A 161 -8.98 6.70 -4.41
C VAL A 161 -9.10 5.21 -4.13
N LEU A 162 -10.04 4.56 -4.82
CA LEU A 162 -10.23 3.12 -4.78
C LEU A 162 -9.55 2.48 -6.00
N THR A 163 -9.00 1.29 -5.83
CA THR A 163 -8.47 0.52 -6.95
C THR A 163 -8.58 -0.97 -6.66
N VAL A 164 -8.74 -1.77 -7.72
CA VAL A 164 -8.64 -3.23 -7.64
C VAL A 164 -7.24 -3.64 -8.05
N SER A 165 -6.61 -4.48 -7.24
CA SER A 165 -5.23 -4.91 -7.43
C SER A 165 -5.04 -5.61 -8.79
N PRO A 166 -3.98 -5.30 -9.55
CA PRO A 166 -3.61 -6.03 -10.77
C PRO A 166 -3.13 -7.46 -10.50
N VAL A 167 -2.80 -7.78 -9.25
CA VAL A 167 -2.35 -9.11 -8.84
C VAL A 167 -3.51 -10.10 -8.85
N ARG A 168 -3.27 -11.27 -9.45
CA ARG A 168 -4.25 -12.35 -9.55
C ARG A 168 -4.27 -13.22 -8.28
N HIS A 169 -5.44 -13.53 -7.75
CA HIS A 169 -5.62 -14.43 -6.61
C HIS A 169 -6.09 -15.82 -7.08
N ILE A 170 -5.26 -16.51 -7.88
CA ILE A 170 -5.65 -17.79 -8.54
C ILE A 170 -5.45 -19.04 -7.68
N LYS A 171 -5.03 -18.93 -6.42
CA LYS A 171 -4.86 -20.10 -5.52
C LYS A 171 -6.13 -20.92 -5.38
N ASP A 172 -7.28 -20.27 -5.52
CA ASP A 172 -8.60 -20.88 -5.41
C ASP A 172 -9.23 -21.22 -6.77
N GLY A 173 -8.58 -20.81 -7.86
CA GLY A 173 -9.07 -20.97 -9.22
C GLY A 173 -9.26 -19.66 -9.98
N ILE A 174 -9.23 -19.76 -11.31
CA ILE A 174 -9.45 -18.63 -12.20
C ILE A 174 -10.89 -18.12 -12.12
N PRO A 175 -11.94 -18.97 -12.15
CA PRO A 175 -13.33 -18.51 -11.98
C PRO A 175 -13.55 -17.74 -10.67
N GLU A 176 -12.97 -18.22 -9.57
CA GLU A 176 -13.04 -17.61 -8.25
C GLU A 176 -12.38 -16.23 -8.24
N ASN A 177 -11.19 -16.12 -8.82
CA ASN A 177 -10.53 -14.83 -8.99
C ASN A 177 -11.41 -13.87 -9.82
N GLN A 178 -11.98 -14.33 -10.93
CA GLN A 178 -12.82 -13.48 -11.79
C GLN A 178 -14.08 -13.02 -11.08
N LEU A 179 -14.77 -13.91 -10.36
CA LEU A 179 -15.93 -13.57 -9.54
C LEU A 179 -15.57 -12.53 -8.49
N SER A 180 -14.48 -12.75 -7.75
CA SER A 180 -13.98 -11.84 -6.72
C SER A 180 -13.67 -10.45 -7.29
N LYS A 181 -12.88 -10.38 -8.38
CA LYS A 181 -12.51 -9.10 -9.00
C LYS A 181 -13.73 -8.38 -9.57
N SER A 182 -14.66 -9.12 -10.18
CA SER A 182 -15.93 -8.56 -10.68
C SER A 182 -16.77 -7.93 -9.56
N LEU A 183 -16.88 -8.59 -8.40
CA LEU A 183 -17.59 -8.02 -7.25
C LEU A 183 -16.90 -6.76 -6.71
N LEU A 184 -15.56 -6.74 -6.64
CA LEU A 184 -14.81 -5.56 -6.24
C LEU A 184 -15.00 -4.40 -7.22
N ASN A 185 -15.02 -4.68 -8.53
CA ASN A 185 -15.28 -3.66 -9.56
C ASN A 185 -16.70 -3.08 -9.43
N VAL A 186 -17.71 -3.94 -9.26
CA VAL A 186 -19.09 -3.49 -9.02
C VAL A 186 -19.18 -2.66 -7.75
N PHE A 187 -18.53 -3.09 -6.67
CA PHE A 187 -18.46 -2.34 -5.42
C PHE A 187 -17.83 -0.96 -5.62
N CYS A 188 -16.64 -0.88 -6.24
CA CYS A 188 -15.97 0.40 -6.51
C CYS A 188 -16.84 1.33 -7.36
N HIS A 189 -17.47 0.80 -8.41
CA HIS A 189 -18.38 1.56 -9.27
C HIS A 189 -19.59 2.11 -8.49
N GLN A 190 -20.19 1.30 -7.61
CA GLN A 190 -21.30 1.74 -6.76
C GLN A 190 -20.88 2.86 -5.79
N ILE A 191 -19.69 2.78 -5.21
CA ILE A 191 -19.17 3.83 -4.32
C ILE A 191 -18.90 5.12 -5.08
N VAL A 192 -18.16 5.07 -6.19
CA VAL A 192 -17.82 6.26 -6.99
C VAL A 192 -19.08 6.93 -7.57
N SER A 193 -20.07 6.15 -8.00
CA SER A 193 -21.34 6.69 -8.50
C SER A 193 -22.14 7.42 -7.40
N LYS A 194 -22.02 6.98 -6.16
CA LYS A 194 -22.71 7.56 -5.01
C LYS A 194 -21.98 8.79 -4.44
N TYR A 195 -20.65 8.80 -4.51
CA TYR A 195 -19.80 9.83 -3.94
C TYR A 195 -18.87 10.40 -5.01
N PRO A 196 -19.25 11.51 -5.68
CA PRO A 196 -18.50 12.07 -6.80
C PRO A 196 -17.08 12.55 -6.47
N THR A 197 -16.75 12.71 -5.18
CA THR A 197 -15.41 13.09 -4.69
C THR A 197 -14.48 11.90 -4.50
N ILE A 198 -14.96 10.68 -4.73
CA ILE A 198 -14.18 9.44 -4.65
C ILE A 198 -13.83 9.02 -6.07
N TYR A 199 -12.56 8.71 -6.30
CA TYR A 199 -12.06 8.30 -7.62
C TYR A 199 -11.79 6.80 -7.66
N TYR A 200 -11.83 6.23 -8.86
CA TYR A 200 -11.37 4.87 -9.13
C TYR A 200 -10.16 4.92 -10.05
N PHE A 201 -9.07 4.25 -9.66
CA PHE A 201 -7.91 4.04 -10.51
C PHE A 201 -7.93 2.60 -11.07
N PRO A 202 -7.97 2.41 -12.41
CA PRO A 202 -8.24 1.11 -13.04
C PRO A 202 -6.99 0.22 -13.18
N ALA A 203 -6.24 -0.01 -12.10
CA ALA A 203 -4.99 -0.77 -12.15
C ALA A 203 -5.20 -2.23 -12.62
N TYR A 204 -6.29 -2.87 -12.19
CA TYR A 204 -6.63 -4.23 -12.61
C TYR A 204 -6.94 -4.30 -14.11
N GLU A 205 -7.75 -3.37 -14.60
CA GLU A 205 -8.14 -3.29 -16.00
C GLU A 205 -6.94 -2.98 -16.88
N ILE A 206 -6.06 -2.04 -16.50
CA ILE A 206 -4.79 -1.79 -17.22
C ILE A 206 -3.98 -3.09 -17.34
N MET A 207 -3.84 -3.84 -16.24
CA MET A 207 -3.11 -5.10 -16.28
C MET A 207 -3.77 -6.16 -17.17
N MET A 208 -5.10 -6.21 -17.20
CA MET A 208 -5.83 -7.20 -17.98
C MET A 208 -5.98 -6.82 -19.46
N ASP A 209 -6.11 -5.53 -19.78
CA ASP A 209 -6.54 -5.04 -21.09
C ASP A 209 -5.49 -4.23 -21.85
N ASP A 210 -4.51 -3.61 -21.19
CA ASP A 210 -3.36 -3.00 -21.87
C ASP A 210 -2.18 -3.98 -21.88
N LEU A 211 -1.95 -4.64 -20.74
CA LEU A 211 -0.79 -5.51 -20.48
C LEU A 211 -1.14 -7.00 -20.63
N ARG A 212 -1.82 -7.36 -21.72
CA ARG A 212 -2.46 -8.68 -21.94
C ARG A 212 -1.52 -9.90 -21.98
N ASP A 213 -0.22 -9.69 -22.16
CA ASP A 213 0.76 -10.74 -22.45
C ASP A 213 1.49 -11.21 -21.17
N TYR A 214 1.78 -12.51 -21.06
CA TYR A 214 2.54 -13.08 -19.94
C TYR A 214 3.93 -12.46 -19.73
N ARG A 215 4.49 -11.80 -20.75
CA ARG A 215 5.72 -10.99 -20.64
C ARG A 215 5.64 -9.89 -19.58
N PHE A 216 4.46 -9.53 -19.11
CA PHE A 216 4.21 -8.51 -18.09
C PHE A 216 4.07 -9.09 -16.68
N TYR A 217 4.17 -10.41 -16.53
CA TYR A 217 4.12 -11.09 -15.24
C TYR A 217 5.53 -11.50 -14.79
N LYS A 218 5.69 -11.64 -13.48
CA LYS A 218 6.84 -12.32 -12.86
C LYS A 218 6.75 -13.82 -13.16
N GLU A 219 7.81 -14.57 -12.82
CA GLU A 219 7.90 -16.02 -13.06
C GLU A 219 6.75 -16.82 -12.45
N ASP A 220 6.09 -16.29 -11.41
CA ASP A 220 4.92 -16.91 -10.79
C ASP A 220 3.62 -16.77 -11.60
N MET A 221 3.65 -16.01 -12.71
CA MET A 221 2.53 -15.77 -13.61
C MET A 221 1.31 -15.10 -12.94
N ILE A 222 1.54 -14.49 -11.76
CA ILE A 222 0.51 -13.94 -10.88
C ILE A 222 0.76 -12.45 -10.65
N HIS A 223 1.99 -12.09 -10.31
CA HIS A 223 2.35 -10.72 -9.99
C HIS A 223 2.83 -9.97 -11.23
N PRO A 224 2.50 -8.69 -11.39
CA PRO A 224 3.13 -7.82 -12.38
C PRO A 224 4.66 -7.80 -12.21
N ASN A 225 5.39 -7.75 -13.31
CA ASN A 225 6.84 -7.50 -13.30
C ASN A 225 7.15 -5.99 -13.36
N SER A 226 8.43 -5.64 -13.32
CA SER A 226 8.86 -4.23 -13.29
C SER A 226 8.34 -3.42 -14.49
N MET A 227 8.30 -4.01 -15.69
CA MET A 227 7.78 -3.32 -16.89
C MET A 227 6.29 -3.00 -16.74
N ALA A 228 5.51 -3.92 -16.17
CA ALA A 228 4.11 -3.70 -15.89
C ALA A 228 3.89 -2.67 -14.77
N GLU A 229 4.68 -2.77 -13.70
CA GLU A 229 4.65 -1.80 -12.59
C GLU A 229 5.01 -0.39 -13.08
N ASP A 230 6.01 -0.23 -13.94
CA ASP A 230 6.39 1.04 -14.57
C ASP A 230 5.26 1.60 -15.45
N TYR A 231 4.63 0.76 -16.27
CA TYR A 231 3.52 1.19 -17.12
C TYR A 231 2.33 1.69 -16.27
N ILE A 232 1.92 0.92 -15.26
CA ILE A 232 0.82 1.31 -14.39
C ILE A 232 1.17 2.57 -13.58
N TRP A 233 2.43 2.73 -13.18
CA TRP A 233 2.90 3.96 -12.50
C TRP A 233 2.84 5.19 -13.40
N ASN A 234 3.13 5.06 -14.69
CA ASN A 234 2.99 6.17 -15.64
C ASN A 234 1.52 6.59 -15.81
N GLU A 235 0.61 5.62 -15.96
CA GLU A 235 -0.84 5.89 -16.01
C GLU A 235 -1.34 6.52 -14.70
N PHE A 236 -0.85 6.04 -13.55
CA PHE A 236 -1.14 6.63 -12.24
C PHE A 236 -0.66 8.09 -12.17
N SER A 237 0.57 8.34 -12.58
CA SER A 237 1.17 9.66 -12.55
C SER A 237 0.41 10.64 -13.46
N GLY A 238 0.05 10.22 -14.68
CA GLY A 238 -0.75 11.03 -15.59
C GLY A 238 -2.17 11.31 -15.10
N ALA A 239 -2.73 10.45 -14.23
CA ALA A 239 -4.06 10.64 -13.67
C ALA A 239 -4.09 11.57 -12.45
N PHE A 240 -3.04 11.58 -11.62
CA PHE A 240 -3.05 12.23 -10.31
C PHE A 240 -2.06 13.38 -10.15
N PHE A 241 -1.11 13.55 -11.07
CA PHE A 241 -0.10 14.60 -10.98
C PHE A 241 -0.20 15.57 -12.15
N ASP A 242 0.04 16.86 -11.87
CA ASP A 242 0.21 17.86 -12.91
C ASP A 242 1.59 17.74 -13.58
N SER A 243 1.78 18.48 -14.68
CA SER A 243 3.02 18.43 -15.45
C SER A 243 4.25 18.86 -14.63
N GLU A 244 4.09 19.86 -13.75
CA GLU A 244 5.18 20.33 -12.89
C GLU A 244 5.63 19.24 -11.91
N THR A 245 4.68 18.54 -11.31
CA THR A 245 4.94 17.40 -10.41
C THR A 245 5.60 16.25 -11.17
N ILE A 246 5.11 15.91 -12.37
CA ILE A 246 5.70 14.86 -13.21
C ILE A 246 7.16 15.19 -13.56
N ASP A 247 7.44 16.44 -13.97
CA ASP A 247 8.79 16.89 -14.28
C ASP A 247 9.71 16.82 -13.05
N LEU A 248 9.21 17.21 -11.87
CA LEU A 248 9.95 17.10 -10.62
C LEU A 248 10.28 15.65 -10.26
N ILE A 249 9.32 14.73 -10.43
CA ILE A 249 9.54 13.29 -10.21
C ILE A 249 10.66 12.77 -11.11
N GLN A 250 10.71 13.18 -12.39
CA GLN A 250 11.79 12.76 -13.30
C GLN A 250 13.17 13.23 -12.83
N HIS A 251 13.28 14.45 -12.29
CA HIS A 251 14.54 14.94 -11.72
C HIS A 251 14.95 14.14 -10.47
N ILE A 252 13.99 13.82 -9.60
CA ILE A 252 14.21 12.97 -8.41
C ILE A 252 14.71 11.59 -8.82
N ASP A 253 14.04 10.95 -9.78
CA ASP A 253 14.42 9.64 -10.32
C ASP A 253 15.85 9.66 -10.88
N GLN A 254 16.24 10.73 -11.58
CA GLN A 254 17.60 10.88 -12.10
C GLN A 254 18.63 10.97 -10.97
N ILE A 255 18.35 11.72 -9.91
CA ILE A 255 19.22 11.82 -8.73
C ILE A 255 19.37 10.44 -8.07
N GLN A 256 18.27 9.73 -7.86
CA GLN A 256 18.28 8.43 -7.19
C GLN A 256 18.98 7.35 -8.03
N LYS A 257 18.77 7.32 -9.35
CA LYS A 257 19.53 6.46 -10.27
C LYS A 257 21.02 6.75 -10.19
N ASN A 258 21.41 8.02 -10.25
CA ASN A 258 22.81 8.45 -10.13
C ASN A 258 23.46 7.97 -8.82
N LEU A 259 22.74 8.00 -7.69
CA LEU A 259 23.24 7.51 -6.41
C LEU A 259 23.33 5.98 -6.33
N SER A 260 22.45 5.27 -7.04
CA SER A 260 22.46 3.81 -7.08
C SER A 260 23.60 3.23 -7.93
N HIS A 261 24.16 4.01 -8.85
CA HIS A 261 25.25 3.57 -9.70
C HIS A 261 26.54 3.35 -8.90
N ARG A 262 27.14 2.18 -9.07
CA ARG A 262 28.46 1.88 -8.51
C ARG A 262 29.55 2.49 -9.41
N PRO A 263 30.39 3.42 -8.90
CA PRO A 263 31.46 4.00 -9.69
C PRO A 263 32.52 2.95 -10.02
N PHE A 264 33.07 3.00 -11.25
CA PHE A 264 34.16 2.12 -11.68
C PHE A 264 35.45 2.34 -10.88
N ASN A 265 35.78 3.61 -10.61
CA ASN A 265 36.89 3.99 -9.73
C ASN A 265 36.42 5.08 -8.73
N PRO A 266 36.06 4.68 -7.49
CA PRO A 266 35.58 5.60 -6.46
C PRO A 266 36.57 6.69 -6.04
N GLN A 267 37.87 6.55 -6.32
CA GLN A 267 38.91 7.53 -5.96
C GLN A 267 39.36 8.40 -7.14
N SER A 268 38.68 8.32 -8.28
CA SER A 268 39.03 9.11 -9.46
C SER A 268 38.51 10.56 -9.37
N GLN A 269 39.28 11.52 -9.92
CA GLN A 269 38.85 12.91 -10.03
C GLN A 269 37.51 13.07 -10.75
N ALA A 270 37.22 12.18 -11.71
CA ALA A 270 35.94 12.16 -12.42
C ALA A 270 34.77 11.82 -11.49
N HIS A 271 34.95 10.86 -10.57
CA HIS A 271 33.92 10.53 -9.56
C HIS A 271 33.72 11.68 -8.57
N TYR A 272 34.79 12.35 -8.13
CA TYR A 272 34.70 13.55 -7.28
C TYR A 272 33.86 14.64 -7.96
N GLN A 273 34.17 14.97 -9.23
CA GLN A 273 33.42 15.98 -10.00
C GLN A 273 31.94 15.58 -10.19
N PHE A 274 31.68 14.28 -10.43
CA PHE A 274 30.33 13.74 -10.51
C PHE A 274 29.55 13.95 -9.21
N LEU A 275 30.14 13.67 -8.05
CA LEU A 275 29.52 13.87 -6.74
C LEU A 275 29.23 15.35 -6.47
N CYS A 276 30.15 16.27 -6.80
CA CYS A 276 29.92 17.71 -6.68
C CYS A 276 28.73 18.17 -7.54
N LYS A 277 28.65 17.71 -8.79
CA LYS A 277 27.53 18.03 -9.69
C LYS A 277 26.21 17.47 -9.16
N LEU A 278 26.23 16.29 -8.57
CA LEU A 278 25.03 15.69 -7.96
C LEU A 278 24.56 16.46 -6.73
N GLN A 279 25.49 16.97 -5.91
CA GLN A 279 25.18 17.83 -4.78
C GLN A 279 24.57 19.17 -5.24
N GLU A 280 25.09 19.76 -6.32
CA GLU A 280 24.53 20.96 -6.95
C GLU A 280 23.11 20.71 -7.45
N LEU A 281 22.86 19.60 -8.15
CA LEU A 281 21.51 19.22 -8.59
C LEU A 281 20.52 19.11 -7.43
N ILE A 282 20.91 18.47 -6.32
CA ILE A 282 20.06 18.37 -5.13
C ILE A 282 19.81 19.75 -4.51
N SER A 283 20.78 20.67 -4.56
CA SER A 283 20.62 22.03 -4.03
C SER A 283 19.61 22.89 -4.79
N LEU A 284 19.33 22.54 -6.05
CA LEU A 284 18.33 23.20 -6.90
C LEU A 284 16.91 22.64 -6.72
N MET A 285 16.74 21.55 -5.97
CA MET A 285 15.42 20.97 -5.68
C MET A 285 14.63 21.83 -4.68
N PRO A 286 13.28 21.79 -4.71
CA PRO A 286 12.45 22.50 -3.73
C PRO A 286 12.86 22.18 -2.28
N ALA A 287 12.92 23.20 -1.44
CA ALA A 287 13.48 23.12 -0.09
C ALA A 287 12.63 22.25 0.85
N GLU A 288 11.35 22.07 0.52
CA GLU A 288 10.38 21.25 1.26
C GLU A 288 10.62 19.74 1.08
N LEU A 289 11.39 19.34 0.05
CA LEU A 289 11.71 17.94 -0.19
C LEU A 289 12.89 17.48 0.68
N ASP A 290 12.72 16.35 1.36
CA ASP A 290 13.76 15.77 2.19
C ASP A 290 14.77 14.94 1.37
N PHE A 291 15.95 15.51 1.18
CA PHE A 291 17.13 14.84 0.60
C PHE A 291 18.24 14.57 1.63
N THR A 292 17.92 14.50 2.92
CA THR A 292 18.92 14.35 3.99
C THR A 292 19.79 13.11 3.79
N ASN A 293 19.17 11.97 3.45
CA ASN A 293 19.88 10.71 3.22
C ASN A 293 20.77 10.78 1.98
N GLU A 294 20.29 11.35 0.88
CA GLU A 294 21.06 11.53 -0.34
C GLU A 294 22.26 12.46 -0.13
N LYS A 295 22.06 13.59 0.55
CA LYS A 295 23.12 14.53 0.91
C LYS A 295 24.18 13.87 1.80
N GLN A 296 23.74 13.05 2.76
CA GLN A 296 24.65 12.30 3.64
C GLN A 296 25.46 11.26 2.85
N ALA A 297 24.81 10.49 1.96
CA ALA A 297 25.47 9.50 1.13
C ALA A 297 26.54 10.10 0.20
N ILE A 298 26.27 11.29 -0.36
CA ILE A 298 27.26 12.04 -1.16
C ILE A 298 28.41 12.53 -0.27
N SER A 299 28.10 13.12 0.88
CA SER A 299 29.10 13.62 1.84
C SER A 299 30.05 12.51 2.29
N ASP A 300 29.54 11.31 2.58
CA ASP A 300 30.35 10.18 3.01
C ASP A 300 31.26 9.65 1.91
N GLN A 301 30.83 9.69 0.64
CA GLN A 301 31.70 9.36 -0.48
C GLN A 301 32.77 10.43 -0.73
N LEU A 302 32.42 11.71 -0.59
CA LEU A 302 33.37 12.82 -0.76
C LEU A 302 34.51 12.78 0.26
N LYS A 303 34.29 12.26 1.48
CA LYS A 303 35.33 12.08 2.51
C LYS A 303 36.40 11.04 2.15
N LEU A 304 36.19 10.23 1.11
CA LEU A 304 37.12 9.20 0.67
C LEU A 304 38.20 9.72 -0.30
N PHE A 305 38.12 11.00 -0.66
CA PHE A 305 39.09 11.73 -1.47
C PHE A 305 39.97 12.60 -0.59
#